data_AF-A0A659USA3-F1
#
_entry.id   AF-A0A659USA3-F1
#
_cell.length_a   1.000
_cell.length_b   1.000
_cell.length_c   1.000
_cell.angle_alpha   90.00
_cell.angle_beta   90.00
_cell.angle_gamma   90.00
#
_symmetry.space_group_name_H-M   'P 1'
#
loop_
_entity.id
_entity.type
_entity.pdbx_description
1 polymer ?
#
loop_
_entity_poly.entity_id
_entity_poly.type
_entity_poly.pdbx_seq_one_letter_code
_entity_poly.pdbx_strand_id
1 'polypeptide(L)'
;AAPAFTEHFHDSEDEGDESVDNGPTGGLTWDGRADHGKDQAKIPLLSPFEMGNKDAGAVTAALRKSAHAGEFKTVFGQDVFNHPNDAFDAAAEALGTFEQSAADFYPYSSRYDAFLAGKATLSTQELHGRALFEDEKKGNCASCHLSEPANDGEPPQFTDFGLIAIAVPRNPAITANTDPAYA
;
A
#
# COMPACT_ATOMS: atom_id res chain seq x y z
N ALA A 1 6.30 -4.97 1.71
CA ALA A 1 5.87 -3.63 1.22
C ALA A 1 5.49 -3.75 -0.25
N ALA A 2 4.57 -2.92 -0.75
CA ALA A 2 4.23 -2.96 -2.18
C ALA A 2 5.46 -2.61 -3.03
N PRO A 3 5.74 -3.35 -4.12
CA PRO A 3 6.82 -3.02 -5.04
C PRO A 3 6.50 -1.75 -5.83
N ALA A 4 7.50 -1.15 -6.46
CA ALA A 4 7.29 -0.07 -7.43
C ALA A 4 6.48 -0.57 -8.64
N PHE A 5 5.79 0.32 -9.35
CA PHE A 5 4.97 -0.06 -10.48
C PHE A 5 5.82 -0.60 -11.63
N THR A 6 5.34 -1.66 -12.27
CA THR A 6 5.85 -2.17 -13.56
C THR A 6 4.68 -2.53 -14.45
N GLU A 7 4.78 -2.27 -15.76
CA GLU A 7 3.76 -2.68 -16.74
C GLU A 7 3.79 -4.18 -17.02
N HIS A 8 4.97 -4.78 -16.89
CA HIS A 8 5.23 -6.18 -17.20
C HIS A 8 5.94 -6.82 -16.00
N PHE A 9 5.30 -7.83 -15.41
CA PHE A 9 5.84 -8.58 -14.28
C PHE A 9 5.98 -10.05 -14.65
N HIS A 10 7.13 -10.61 -14.32
CA HIS A 10 7.46 -12.02 -14.51
C HIS A 10 7.90 -12.56 -13.15
N ASP A 11 7.28 -13.64 -12.69
CA ASP A 11 7.72 -14.33 -11.47
C ASP A 11 9.15 -14.81 -11.67
N SER A 12 9.99 -14.77 -10.65
CA SER A 12 11.36 -15.30 -10.76
C SER A 12 11.38 -16.82 -10.97
N GLU A 13 12.46 -17.39 -11.54
CA GLU A 13 12.61 -18.86 -11.71
C GLU A 13 12.43 -19.64 -10.39
N ASP A 14 12.71 -18.99 -9.26
CA ASP A 14 12.59 -19.57 -7.91
C ASP A 14 11.15 -19.49 -7.36
N GLU A 15 10.31 -18.60 -7.90
CA GLU A 15 8.95 -18.31 -7.41
C GLU A 15 7.84 -18.72 -8.39
N GLY A 16 8.15 -18.89 -9.67
CA GLY A 16 7.15 -19.21 -10.70
C GLY A 16 7.71 -19.43 -12.10
N ASP A 17 6.88 -19.14 -13.10
CA ASP A 17 7.21 -19.29 -14.52
C ASP A 17 7.56 -17.94 -15.14
N GLU A 18 8.86 -17.66 -15.28
CA GLU A 18 9.37 -16.43 -15.93
C GLU A 18 8.87 -16.23 -17.37
N SER A 19 8.35 -17.27 -18.03
CA SER A 19 7.86 -17.15 -19.41
C SER A 19 6.47 -16.51 -19.52
N VAL A 20 5.76 -16.38 -18.40
CA VAL A 20 4.44 -15.76 -18.34
C VAL A 20 4.57 -14.31 -17.91
N ASP A 21 4.00 -13.40 -18.71
CA ASP A 21 3.79 -12.02 -18.31
C ASP A 21 2.50 -11.94 -17.49
N ASN A 22 2.65 -11.67 -16.19
CA ASN A 22 1.55 -11.50 -15.24
C ASN A 22 0.90 -10.10 -15.35
N GLY A 23 1.44 -9.22 -16.20
CA GLY A 23 0.92 -7.89 -16.46
C GLY A 23 1.30 -6.85 -15.39
N PRO A 24 0.54 -5.74 -15.29
CA PRO A 24 0.92 -4.63 -14.44
C PRO A 24 0.80 -4.96 -12.95
N THR A 25 1.85 -4.63 -12.19
CA THR A 25 1.98 -4.96 -10.77
C THR A 25 2.61 -3.80 -10.00
N GLY A 26 2.30 -3.71 -8.71
CA GLY A 26 2.93 -2.76 -7.81
C GLY A 26 2.41 -1.34 -7.94
N GLY A 27 3.19 -0.41 -7.41
CA GLY A 27 2.75 0.95 -7.15
C GLY A 27 1.80 1.03 -5.96
N LEU A 28 1.68 2.23 -5.44
CA LEU A 28 0.73 2.62 -4.41
C LEU A 28 -0.47 3.30 -5.05
N THR A 29 -1.55 3.39 -4.28
CA THR A 29 -2.92 3.73 -4.72
C THR A 29 -3.54 2.66 -5.61
N TRP A 30 -4.86 2.74 -5.81
CA TRP A 30 -5.63 1.71 -6.52
C TRP A 30 -5.28 1.56 -8.02
N ASP A 31 -4.62 2.57 -8.59
CA ASP A 31 -4.19 2.64 -9.99
C ASP A 31 -2.66 2.57 -10.15
N GLY A 32 -1.92 2.30 -9.06
CA GLY A 32 -0.45 2.16 -9.09
C GLY A 32 0.33 3.43 -9.41
N ARG A 33 -0.27 4.64 -9.36
CA ARG A 33 0.36 5.89 -9.87
C ARG A 33 1.52 6.43 -9.03
N ALA A 34 1.89 5.80 -7.93
CA ALA A 34 2.96 6.29 -7.04
C ALA A 34 3.89 5.14 -6.60
N ASP A 35 5.17 5.23 -6.91
CA ASP A 35 6.12 4.12 -6.66
C ASP A 35 6.62 4.03 -5.22
N HIS A 36 6.58 5.14 -4.48
CA HIS A 36 7.15 5.22 -3.14
C HIS A 36 6.17 5.86 -2.16
N GLY A 37 6.25 5.46 -0.88
CA GLY A 37 5.39 6.02 0.18
C GLY A 37 5.46 7.56 0.25
N LYS A 38 6.64 8.15 0.02
CA LYS A 38 6.79 9.60 -0.05
C LYS A 38 6.06 10.25 -1.23
N ASP A 39 5.96 9.57 -2.36
CA ASP A 39 5.25 10.08 -3.54
C ASP A 39 3.75 10.00 -3.30
N GLN A 40 3.29 8.89 -2.71
CA GLN A 40 1.91 8.71 -2.29
C GLN A 40 1.50 9.73 -1.22
N ALA A 41 2.35 9.99 -0.22
CA ALA A 41 2.06 10.90 0.89
C ALA A 41 1.77 12.35 0.44
N LYS A 42 2.33 12.78 -0.70
CA LYS A 42 2.08 14.12 -1.27
C LYS A 42 0.65 14.25 -1.79
N ILE A 43 0.02 13.16 -2.23
CA ILE A 43 -1.31 13.14 -2.83
C ILE A 43 -2.37 13.65 -1.85
N PRO A 44 -2.60 13.02 -0.67
CA PRO A 44 -3.65 13.46 0.24
C PRO A 44 -3.39 14.85 0.83
N LEU A 45 -2.11 15.22 1.00
CA LEU A 45 -1.74 16.55 1.48
C LEU A 45 -2.25 17.66 0.56
N LEU A 46 -2.20 17.47 -0.76
CA LEU A 46 -2.52 18.51 -1.75
C LEU A 46 -3.87 18.31 -2.45
N SER A 47 -4.48 17.13 -2.33
CA SER A 47 -5.78 16.84 -2.95
C SER A 47 -6.87 17.74 -2.36
N PRO A 48 -7.62 18.50 -3.19
CA PRO A 48 -8.75 19.31 -2.73
C PRO A 48 -9.95 18.45 -2.26
N PHE A 49 -9.91 17.15 -2.53
CA PHE A 49 -10.93 16.19 -2.10
C PHE A 49 -10.58 15.48 -0.78
N GLU A 50 -9.38 15.72 -0.25
CA GLU A 50 -8.86 15.07 0.97
C GLU A 50 -8.44 16.11 2.02
N MET A 51 -7.14 16.37 2.22
CA MET A 51 -6.68 17.33 3.23
C MET A 51 -6.77 18.78 2.77
N GLY A 52 -6.84 19.03 1.46
CA GLY A 52 -7.17 20.33 0.89
C GLY A 52 -6.19 21.46 1.19
N ASN A 53 -4.90 21.16 1.43
CA ASN A 53 -3.91 22.23 1.55
C ASN A 53 -3.75 22.93 0.21
N LYS A 54 -3.62 24.26 0.24
CA LYS A 54 -3.53 25.08 -0.96
C LYS A 54 -2.35 24.69 -1.86
N ASP A 55 -1.18 24.46 -1.25
CA ASP A 55 0.07 24.15 -1.92
C ASP A 55 1.09 23.59 -0.88
N ALA A 56 2.24 23.13 -1.36
CA ALA A 56 3.35 22.65 -0.51
C ALA A 56 3.87 23.72 0.47
N GLY A 57 3.80 25.00 0.08
CA GLY A 57 4.20 26.13 0.95
C GLY A 57 3.29 26.27 2.17
N ALA A 58 1.98 26.07 1.99
CA ALA A 58 1.02 26.07 3.08
C ALA A 58 1.30 24.94 4.09
N VAL A 59 1.61 23.74 3.60
CA VAL A 59 1.96 22.57 4.44
C VAL A 59 3.23 22.86 5.25
N THR A 60 4.29 23.32 4.61
CA THR A 60 5.57 23.59 5.29
C THR A 60 5.50 24.78 6.24
N ALA A 61 4.71 25.80 5.92
CA ALA A 61 4.45 26.92 6.83
C ALA A 61 3.67 26.47 8.09
N ALA A 62 2.75 25.52 7.95
CA ALA A 62 2.07 24.91 9.09
C ALA A 62 3.03 24.06 9.93
N LEU A 63 3.83 23.20 9.28
CA LEU A 63 4.84 22.37 9.94
C LEU A 63 5.86 23.20 10.71
N ARG A 64 6.33 24.32 10.14
CA ARG A 64 7.25 25.28 10.79
C ARG A 64 6.68 25.88 12.08
N LYS A 65 5.36 26.00 12.19
CA LYS A 65 4.66 26.55 13.37
C LYS A 65 4.22 25.46 14.35
N SER A 66 4.40 24.19 14.02
CA SER A 66 4.01 23.06 14.87
C SER A 66 4.99 22.84 16.02
N ALA A 67 4.58 22.06 17.02
CA ALA A 67 5.46 21.61 18.10
C ALA A 67 6.64 20.76 17.58
N HIS A 68 6.50 20.11 16.42
CA HIS A 68 7.50 19.23 15.83
C HIS A 68 8.58 19.98 15.03
N ALA A 69 8.48 21.30 14.86
CA ALA A 69 9.44 22.06 14.06
C ALA A 69 10.89 21.92 14.56
N GLY A 70 11.10 21.76 15.88
CA GLY A 70 12.42 21.53 16.46
C GLY A 70 13.00 20.16 16.12
N GLU A 71 12.19 19.12 16.23
CA GLU A 71 12.56 17.74 15.87
C GLU A 71 12.83 17.63 14.37
N PHE A 72 11.96 18.22 13.55
CA PHE A 72 12.10 18.24 12.09
C PHE A 72 13.42 18.88 11.64
N LYS A 73 13.80 20.01 12.23
CA LYS A 73 15.12 20.63 12.01
C LYS A 73 16.29 19.78 12.47
N THR A 74 16.10 18.99 13.53
CA THR A 74 17.14 18.10 14.05
C THR A 74 17.44 16.97 13.07
N VAL A 75 16.41 16.44 12.41
CA VAL A 75 16.52 15.35 11.43
C VAL A 75 16.98 15.86 10.06
N PHE A 76 16.35 16.92 9.55
CA PHE A 76 16.51 17.35 8.16
C PHE A 76 17.37 18.61 7.96
N GLY A 77 17.92 19.18 9.04
CA GLY A 77 18.79 20.36 9.01
C GLY A 77 18.13 21.62 9.56
N GLN A 78 18.93 22.48 10.20
CA GLN A 78 18.43 23.66 10.91
C GLN A 78 17.83 24.72 9.97
N ASP A 79 18.26 24.73 8.72
CA ASP A 79 17.82 25.60 7.64
C ASP A 79 16.73 25.00 6.75
N VAL A 80 16.24 23.78 7.03
CA VAL A 80 15.23 23.09 6.17
C VAL A 80 14.03 23.98 5.82
N PHE A 81 13.52 24.76 6.78
CA PHE A 81 12.38 25.67 6.54
C PHE A 81 12.71 26.95 5.75
N ASN A 82 13.96 27.16 5.34
CA ASN A 82 14.37 28.19 4.39
C ASN A 82 14.28 27.69 2.94
N HIS A 83 14.06 26.38 2.75
CA HIS A 83 13.92 25.71 1.46
C HIS A 83 12.54 25.03 1.39
N PRO A 84 11.46 25.75 1.04
CA PRO A 84 10.09 25.22 1.14
C PRO A 84 9.81 23.94 0.35
N ASN A 85 10.45 23.74 -0.80
CA ASN A 85 10.29 22.49 -1.57
C ASN A 85 10.97 21.33 -0.84
N ASP A 86 12.22 21.50 -0.41
CA ASP A 86 12.98 20.49 0.33
C ASP A 86 12.29 20.15 1.66
N ALA A 87 11.70 21.13 2.35
CA ALA A 87 10.92 20.91 3.56
C ALA A 87 9.65 20.09 3.31
N PHE A 88 9.02 20.25 2.15
CA PHE A 88 7.84 19.46 1.78
C PHE A 88 8.24 18.03 1.42
N ASP A 89 9.31 17.86 0.65
CA ASP A 89 9.85 16.54 0.32
C ASP A 89 10.32 15.80 1.58
N ALA A 90 10.97 16.49 2.53
CA ALA A 90 11.34 15.93 3.81
C ALA A 90 10.13 15.54 4.67
N ALA A 91 9.03 16.29 4.62
CA ALA A 91 7.80 15.93 5.30
C ALA A 91 7.17 14.66 4.69
N ALA A 92 7.17 14.56 3.37
CA ALA A 92 6.71 13.36 2.67
C ALA A 92 7.62 12.14 2.93
N GLU A 93 8.94 12.34 2.96
CA GLU A 93 9.92 11.31 3.31
C GLU A 93 9.70 10.79 4.73
N ALA A 94 9.46 11.68 5.70
CA ALA A 94 9.18 11.30 7.08
C ALA A 94 7.92 10.42 7.19
N LEU A 95 6.86 10.75 6.46
CA LEU A 95 5.64 9.94 6.39
C LEU A 95 5.91 8.58 5.75
N GLY A 96 6.51 8.56 4.56
CA GLY A 96 6.82 7.32 3.85
C GLY A 96 7.81 6.42 4.60
N THR A 97 8.68 6.98 5.43
CA THR A 97 9.58 6.21 6.32
C THR A 97 8.84 5.67 7.53
N PHE A 98 7.95 6.46 8.14
CA PHE A 98 7.15 6.00 9.28
C PHE A 98 6.31 4.77 8.92
N GLU A 99 5.72 4.76 7.74
CA GLU A 99 4.90 3.64 7.23
C GLU A 99 5.70 2.36 6.93
N GLN A 100 7.04 2.44 6.90
CA GLN A 100 7.91 1.26 6.79
C GLN A 100 8.23 0.62 8.15
N SER A 101 7.74 1.17 9.26
CA SER A 101 7.95 0.58 10.59
C SER A 101 7.24 -0.76 10.70
N ALA A 102 7.99 -1.86 10.62
CA ALA A 102 7.43 -3.21 10.69
C ALA A 102 6.66 -3.48 12.00
N ALA A 103 7.14 -2.93 13.12
CA ALA A 103 6.46 -3.10 14.40
C ALA A 103 5.07 -2.45 14.42
N ASP A 104 4.89 -1.34 13.71
CA ASP A 104 3.66 -0.56 13.73
C ASP A 104 2.69 -0.96 12.60
N PHE A 105 3.22 -1.25 11.41
CA PHE A 105 2.42 -1.47 10.19
C PHE A 105 2.35 -2.93 9.73
N TYR A 106 3.32 -3.78 10.11
CA TYR A 106 3.39 -5.18 9.69
C TYR A 106 3.55 -6.13 10.88
N PRO A 107 2.66 -6.08 11.89
CA PRO A 107 2.86 -6.83 13.13
C PRO A 107 2.68 -8.35 12.99
N TYR A 108 2.05 -8.83 11.90
CA TYR A 108 1.79 -10.25 11.60
C TYR A 108 1.36 -11.06 12.83
N SER A 109 0.36 -10.53 13.54
CA SER A 109 -0.09 -11.04 14.84
C SER A 109 -1.54 -11.51 14.84
N SER A 110 -2.11 -11.80 13.67
CA SER A 110 -3.46 -12.34 13.55
C SER A 110 -3.52 -13.80 14.00
N ARG A 111 -4.74 -14.34 14.12
CA ARG A 111 -4.94 -15.77 14.38
C ARG A 111 -4.43 -16.64 13.22
N TYR A 112 -4.47 -16.13 11.99
CA TYR A 112 -3.95 -16.84 10.83
C TYR A 112 -2.42 -16.92 10.88
N ASP A 113 -1.74 -15.84 11.26
CA ASP A 113 -0.29 -15.82 11.47
C ASP A 113 0.12 -16.82 12.57
N ALA A 114 -0.62 -16.84 13.68
CA ALA A 114 -0.39 -17.80 14.75
C ALA A 114 -0.62 -19.25 14.29
N PHE A 115 -1.59 -19.48 13.40
CA PHE A 115 -1.84 -20.80 12.81
C PHE A 115 -0.70 -21.23 11.87
N LEU A 116 -0.22 -20.34 10.98
CA LEU A 116 0.93 -20.59 10.11
C LEU A 116 2.20 -20.88 10.93
N ALA A 117 2.38 -20.19 12.06
CA ALA A 117 3.47 -20.42 12.99
C ALA A 117 3.30 -21.68 13.89
N GLY A 118 2.23 -22.46 13.71
CA GLY A 118 1.93 -23.65 14.52
C GLY A 118 1.56 -23.35 15.99
N LYS A 119 1.25 -22.09 16.31
CA LYS A 119 0.91 -21.60 17.66
C LYS A 119 -0.59 -21.54 17.94
N ALA A 120 -1.41 -21.72 16.91
CA ALA A 120 -2.86 -21.76 17.03
C ALA A 120 -3.47 -22.84 16.11
N THR A 121 -4.67 -23.28 16.45
CA THR A 121 -5.48 -24.15 15.59
C THR A 121 -6.69 -23.37 15.10
N LEU A 122 -6.97 -23.45 13.79
CA LEU A 122 -8.19 -22.93 13.21
C LEU A 122 -9.38 -23.84 13.56
N SER A 123 -10.55 -23.26 13.73
CA SER A 123 -11.79 -24.02 13.89
C SER A 123 -12.12 -24.78 12.61
N THR A 124 -13.05 -25.74 12.69
CA THR A 124 -13.54 -26.47 11.52
C THR A 124 -14.09 -25.54 10.43
N GLN A 125 -14.78 -24.46 10.81
CA GLN A 125 -15.32 -23.49 9.86
C GLN A 125 -14.21 -22.68 9.17
N GLU A 126 -13.21 -22.23 9.93
CA GLU A 126 -12.06 -21.48 9.38
C GLU A 126 -11.23 -22.35 8.43
N LEU A 127 -11.00 -23.63 8.79
CA LEU A 127 -10.33 -24.60 7.91
C LEU A 127 -11.12 -24.84 6.62
N HIS A 128 -12.45 -24.93 6.71
CA HIS A 128 -13.30 -25.05 5.53
C HIS A 128 -13.22 -23.80 4.65
N GLY A 129 -13.26 -22.61 5.25
CA GLY A 129 -13.13 -21.34 4.52
C GLY A 129 -11.79 -21.22 3.80
N ARG A 130 -10.69 -21.59 4.47
CA ARG A 130 -9.35 -21.65 3.88
C ARG A 130 -9.32 -22.60 2.67
N ALA A 131 -9.87 -23.81 2.82
CA ALA A 131 -9.92 -24.77 1.71
C ALA A 131 -10.73 -24.26 0.51
N LEU A 132 -11.80 -23.47 0.73
CA LEU A 132 -12.54 -22.83 -0.36
C LEU A 132 -11.75 -21.68 -1.01
N PHE A 133 -11.01 -20.92 -0.21
CA PHE A 133 -10.19 -19.80 -0.65
C PHE A 133 -9.06 -20.25 -1.60
N GLU A 134 -8.44 -21.40 -1.28
CA GLU A 134 -7.32 -22.00 -2.01
C GLU A 134 -7.76 -22.91 -3.18
N ASP A 135 -9.02 -23.36 -3.21
CA ASP A 135 -9.53 -24.25 -4.27
C ASP A 135 -9.83 -23.48 -5.56
N GLU A 136 -8.99 -23.70 -6.58
CA GLU A 136 -9.10 -23.11 -7.93
C GLU A 136 -10.43 -23.38 -8.63
N LYS A 137 -11.12 -24.48 -8.28
CA LYS A 137 -12.40 -24.86 -8.88
C LYS A 137 -13.60 -24.28 -8.12
N LYS A 138 -13.35 -23.50 -7.07
CA LYS A 138 -14.39 -22.89 -6.23
C LYS A 138 -14.15 -21.41 -6.01
N GLY A 139 -13.44 -21.06 -4.93
CA GLY A 139 -13.19 -19.68 -4.58
C GLY A 139 -12.14 -19.07 -5.50
N ASN A 140 -11.10 -19.85 -5.84
CA ASN A 140 -9.96 -19.41 -6.62
C ASN A 140 -9.37 -18.07 -6.11
N CYS A 141 -9.51 -17.79 -4.81
CA CYS A 141 -9.16 -16.50 -4.24
C CYS A 141 -7.64 -16.36 -4.17
N ALA A 142 -6.96 -17.47 -3.84
CA ALA A 142 -5.51 -17.56 -3.76
C ALA A 142 -4.79 -17.37 -5.11
N SER A 143 -5.50 -17.33 -6.25
CA SER A 143 -4.87 -17.03 -7.54
C SER A 143 -4.45 -15.56 -7.71
N CYS A 144 -4.97 -14.67 -6.87
CA CYS A 144 -4.59 -13.24 -6.82
C CYS A 144 -4.27 -12.80 -5.38
N HIS A 145 -4.86 -13.46 -4.38
CA HIS A 145 -4.69 -13.15 -2.96
C HIS A 145 -3.86 -14.22 -2.25
N LEU A 146 -2.56 -14.27 -2.51
CA LEU A 146 -1.64 -15.31 -2.01
C LEU A 146 -1.79 -15.51 -0.49
N SER A 147 -2.15 -16.73 -0.07
CA SER A 147 -2.45 -17.06 1.33
C SER A 147 -1.38 -17.91 2.01
N GLU A 148 -0.34 -18.34 1.30
CA GLU A 148 0.77 -19.10 1.87
C GLU A 148 2.01 -18.21 2.06
N PRO A 149 2.87 -18.51 3.05
CA PRO A 149 4.16 -17.83 3.16
C PRO A 149 4.97 -17.92 1.86
N ALA A 150 5.70 -16.86 1.53
CA ALA A 150 6.64 -16.88 0.42
C ALA A 150 7.79 -17.87 0.68
N ASN A 151 8.59 -18.16 -0.35
CA ASN A 151 9.69 -19.12 -0.28
C ASN A 151 10.77 -18.75 0.76
N ASP A 152 10.94 -17.46 1.04
CA ASP A 152 11.84 -16.94 2.06
C ASP A 152 11.22 -16.93 3.48
N GLY A 153 9.95 -17.35 3.59
CA GLY A 153 9.19 -17.41 4.83
C GLY A 153 8.46 -16.11 5.20
N GLU A 154 8.45 -15.09 4.32
CA GLU A 154 7.63 -13.90 4.56
C GLU A 154 6.15 -14.29 4.70
N PRO A 155 5.43 -13.80 5.73
CA PRO A 155 4.01 -14.07 5.86
C PRO A 155 3.21 -13.50 4.68
N PRO A 156 2.11 -14.16 4.28
CA PRO A 156 1.29 -13.72 3.16
C PRO A 156 0.63 -12.37 3.45
N GLN A 157 0.67 -11.47 2.46
CA GLN A 157 -0.05 -10.20 2.48
C GLN A 157 -1.44 -10.30 1.82
N PHE A 158 -1.84 -11.49 1.34
CA PHE A 158 -3.10 -11.73 0.62
C PHE A 158 -3.25 -10.87 -0.64
N THR A 159 -2.15 -10.66 -1.35
CA THR A 159 -2.10 -10.02 -2.65
C THR A 159 -0.80 -10.39 -3.34
N ASP A 160 -0.85 -10.50 -4.67
CA ASP A 160 0.29 -10.56 -5.58
C ASP A 160 0.73 -9.16 -6.06
N PHE A 161 0.05 -8.09 -5.60
CA PHE A 161 0.18 -6.71 -6.05
C PHE A 161 -0.22 -6.46 -7.52
N GLY A 162 -0.88 -7.42 -8.18
CA GLY A 162 -1.35 -7.29 -9.56
C GLY A 162 -2.53 -6.33 -9.70
N LEU A 163 -2.60 -5.60 -10.82
CA LEU A 163 -3.72 -4.74 -11.15
C LEU A 163 -4.75 -5.48 -12.03
N ILE A 164 -5.90 -5.82 -11.44
CA ILE A 164 -6.93 -6.67 -12.06
C ILE A 164 -8.28 -5.95 -12.15
N ALA A 165 -8.95 -6.02 -13.30
CA ALA A 165 -10.26 -5.45 -13.53
C ALA A 165 -11.39 -6.48 -13.33
N ILE A 166 -11.93 -6.57 -12.11
CA ILE A 166 -13.07 -7.46 -11.78
C ILE A 166 -14.46 -6.85 -12.01
N ALA A 167 -14.52 -5.59 -12.48
CA ALA A 167 -15.74 -4.88 -12.82
C ALA A 167 -16.80 -4.82 -11.69
N VAL A 168 -16.38 -4.43 -10.48
CA VAL A 168 -17.33 -4.19 -9.38
C VAL A 168 -18.41 -3.16 -9.76
N PRO A 169 -19.65 -3.26 -9.21
CA PRO A 169 -20.72 -2.33 -9.55
C PRO A 169 -20.38 -0.87 -9.25
N ARG A 170 -20.83 0.05 -10.12
CA ARG A 170 -20.71 1.50 -9.92
C ARG A 170 -21.41 1.91 -8.62
N ASN A 171 -20.72 2.68 -7.78
CA ASN A 171 -21.32 3.26 -6.57
C ASN A 171 -21.94 4.63 -6.87
N PRO A 172 -23.28 4.77 -6.91
CA PRO A 172 -23.95 6.03 -7.25
C PRO A 172 -23.85 7.09 -6.13
N ALA A 173 -23.39 6.73 -4.93
CA ALA A 173 -23.24 7.67 -3.82
C ALA A 173 -21.96 8.52 -3.92
N ILE A 174 -21.01 8.16 -4.78
CA ILE A 174 -19.82 8.96 -5.06
C ILE A 174 -20.23 10.15 -5.93
N THR A 175 -19.98 11.39 -5.47
CA THR A 175 -20.41 12.61 -6.18
C THR A 175 -19.88 12.68 -7.61
N ALA A 176 -18.64 12.27 -7.86
CA ALA A 176 -18.08 12.26 -9.21
C ALA A 176 -18.88 11.36 -10.18
N ASN A 177 -19.53 10.31 -9.66
CA ASN A 177 -20.33 9.39 -10.46
C ASN A 177 -21.67 9.98 -10.94
N THR A 178 -22.06 11.19 -10.51
CA THR A 178 -23.25 11.89 -11.06
C THR A 178 -23.07 12.26 -12.52
N ASP A 179 -21.83 12.45 -12.97
CA ASP A 179 -21.52 12.53 -14.40
C ASP A 179 -21.36 11.09 -14.94
N PRO A 180 -22.27 10.63 -15.81
CA PRO A 180 -22.19 9.28 -16.38
C PRO A 180 -20.97 9.07 -17.28
N ALA A 181 -20.30 10.14 -17.74
CA ALA A 181 -19.06 10.08 -18.50
C ALA A 181 -17.80 10.16 -17.63
N TYR A 182 -17.93 10.34 -16.31
CA TYR A 182 -16.81 10.29 -15.38
C TYR A 182 -16.32 8.84 -15.28
N ALA A 183 -15.14 8.61 -15.86
CA ALA A 183 -14.37 7.38 -15.85
C ALA A 183 -13.30 7.45 -14.77
#